data_AF-A0A7C7R340-F1
#
_entry.id   AF-A0A7C7R340-F1
#
_cell.length_a   1.000
_cell.length_b   1.000
_cell.length_c   1.000
_cell.angle_alpha   90.00
_cell.angle_beta   90.00
_cell.angle_gamma   90.00
#
_symmetry.space_group_name_H-M   'P 1'
#
loop_
_entity.id
_entity.type
_entity.pdbx_description
1 polymer ?
#
loop_
_entity_poly.entity_id
_entity_poly.type
_entity_poly.pdbx_seq_one_letter_code
_entity_poly.pdbx_strand_id
1 'polypeptide(L)'
;MANKTLFSSLKSVLPRTDTRNEAGGRAYCLSPKHALAQLAATGCFNGTYYAAAESQLDELRDLIDQVDDNVFLAKLAVYARQRAFMKDMPAALLCVLSTRDTELTHRVFDRVVDNGRVLRTLFQMVRSGQFGRKSLSSSLQRAFRRWLNEASVSRLLSASIGHDPSLRDVLRLARPVPKDNERRALFGWLAGREVEKWAPATETDLPEEVQALIAYRQADSAEAQALILGSLSVRWDLLADAAKGPLVWKAIARQMGPQALRMNLNTLVRHDVFAGGPAGREMVDYVAGRIADAGQIRRSRQFPYQYLAAYLNASDEVPRKIKQALHKAAEVACGNIPEMPGPVVIGVDASGSMSCPVTGYRGRGATSKVRCVDVAALFAAAVLRRNPDSVVVPYDTRAYPVRVDPADSILSVAERLAQFGGGGTDCSVPIRTANTNYRNRRFAGVVLVSDTESWVYRSRALAYGTRGATGVMTEWQKFVKNQMRLGGHDIPAPKLVCIDLQPYTTTQAPDREDILNIGGFSDAVFDVVAAFLAGDTGRFVAEVEAVDL
;
A
#
# COMPACT_ATOMS: atom_id res chain seq x y z
N MET A 1 -12.51 -30.48 47.87
CA MET A 1 -11.87 -30.64 46.54
C MET A 1 -12.00 -29.33 45.78
N ALA A 2 -10.89 -28.74 45.32
CA ALA A 2 -10.95 -27.53 44.50
C ALA A 2 -11.70 -27.83 43.18
N ASN A 3 -12.61 -26.94 42.79
CA ASN A 3 -13.37 -27.07 41.55
C ASN A 3 -12.41 -26.91 40.36
N LYS A 4 -11.96 -28.03 39.78
CA LYS A 4 -10.97 -28.07 38.71
C LYS A 4 -11.38 -27.27 37.47
N THR A 5 -12.68 -27.02 37.29
CA THR A 5 -13.24 -26.16 36.22
C THR A 5 -13.01 -24.68 36.51
N LEU A 6 -13.20 -24.24 37.76
CA LEU A 6 -12.96 -22.85 38.20
C LEU A 6 -11.47 -22.52 38.34
N PHE A 7 -10.64 -23.49 38.71
CA PHE A 7 -9.19 -23.32 38.92
C PHE A 7 -8.33 -23.93 37.79
N SER A 8 -8.91 -24.12 36.60
CA SER A 8 -8.14 -24.50 35.42
C SER A 8 -7.22 -23.34 35.00
N SER A 9 -6.00 -23.63 34.53
CA SER A 9 -5.06 -22.56 34.16
C SER A 9 -5.68 -21.69 33.06
N LEU A 10 -5.71 -20.37 33.28
CA LEU A 10 -6.19 -19.36 32.32
C LEU A 10 -5.48 -19.49 30.95
N LYS A 11 -4.26 -20.05 30.91
CA LYS A 11 -3.46 -20.26 29.70
C LYS A 11 -4.02 -21.32 28.73
N SER A 12 -4.93 -22.20 29.16
CA SER A 12 -5.45 -23.30 28.31
C SER A 12 -6.84 -23.06 27.70
N VAL A 13 -7.49 -21.96 28.04
CA VAL A 13 -8.86 -21.68 27.59
C VAL A 13 -8.81 -20.84 26.32
N LEU A 14 -9.38 -21.36 25.23
CA LEU A 14 -9.63 -20.55 24.04
C LEU A 14 -10.57 -19.40 24.39
N PRO A 15 -10.24 -18.14 24.04
CA PRO A 15 -11.17 -17.04 24.25
C PRO A 15 -12.46 -17.29 23.46
N ARG A 16 -13.59 -16.88 24.04
CA ARG A 16 -14.86 -16.82 23.30
C ARG A 16 -14.82 -15.60 22.39
N THR A 17 -15.43 -15.73 21.22
CA THR A 17 -15.64 -14.60 20.30
C THR A 17 -16.52 -13.54 20.95
N ASP A 18 -16.19 -12.27 20.76
CA ASP A 18 -16.88 -11.10 21.33
C ASP A 18 -17.63 -10.27 20.27
N THR A 19 -17.44 -10.56 18.98
CA THR A 19 -18.11 -9.84 17.89
C THR A 19 -18.46 -10.75 16.70
N ARG A 20 -19.02 -10.14 15.66
CA ARG A 20 -19.20 -10.73 14.33
C ARG A 20 -18.48 -9.87 13.29
N ASN A 21 -17.98 -10.53 12.25
CA ASN A 21 -17.44 -9.86 11.08
C ASN A 21 -18.55 -9.44 10.11
N GLU A 22 -18.18 -8.79 9.01
CA GLU A 22 -19.12 -8.27 8.02
C GLU A 22 -19.91 -9.39 7.32
N ALA A 23 -19.33 -10.58 7.19
CA ALA A 23 -20.04 -11.78 6.70
C ALA A 23 -20.97 -12.43 7.75
N GLY A 24 -21.09 -11.86 8.96
CA GLY A 24 -21.93 -12.33 10.06
C GLY A 24 -21.35 -13.52 10.84
N GLY A 25 -20.18 -14.02 10.44
CA GLY A 25 -19.40 -15.03 11.15
C GLY A 25 -18.89 -14.51 12.49
N ARG A 26 -18.63 -15.41 13.45
CA ARG A 26 -18.07 -15.00 14.74
C ARG A 26 -16.61 -14.61 14.58
N ALA A 27 -16.20 -13.54 15.26
CA ALA A 27 -14.85 -12.99 15.18
C ALA A 27 -14.44 -12.40 16.54
N TYR A 28 -13.24 -11.81 16.58
CA TYR A 28 -12.75 -11.01 17.71
C TYR A 28 -12.61 -9.56 17.29
N CYS A 29 -13.02 -8.63 18.15
CA CYS A 29 -12.73 -7.21 17.98
C CYS A 29 -11.22 -6.97 18.12
N LEU A 30 -10.65 -6.21 17.18
CA LEU A 30 -9.32 -5.65 17.38
C LEU A 30 -9.38 -4.55 18.45
N SER A 31 -8.30 -4.40 19.22
CA SER A 31 -8.18 -3.24 20.12
C SER A 31 -8.22 -1.93 19.32
N PRO A 32 -8.71 -0.79 19.86
CA PRO A 32 -8.83 0.45 19.10
C PRO A 32 -7.54 0.90 18.40
N LYS A 33 -6.37 0.82 19.08
CA LYS A 33 -5.06 1.11 18.46
C LYS A 33 -4.74 0.18 17.29
N HIS A 34 -5.04 -1.11 17.43
CA HIS A 34 -4.81 -2.09 16.36
C HIS A 34 -5.77 -1.86 15.20
N ALA A 35 -7.08 -1.76 15.46
CA ALA A 35 -8.08 -1.47 14.43
C ALA A 35 -7.74 -0.19 13.65
N LEU A 36 -7.28 0.85 14.35
CA LEU A 36 -6.84 2.08 13.71
C LEU A 36 -5.56 1.89 12.88
N ALA A 37 -4.59 1.11 13.36
CA ALA A 37 -3.39 0.78 12.60
C ALA A 37 -3.71 -0.06 11.34
N GLN A 38 -4.66 -1.00 11.45
CA GLN A 38 -5.17 -1.84 10.36
C GLN A 38 -5.75 -0.95 9.27
N LEU A 39 -6.75 -0.15 9.63
CA LEU A 39 -7.37 0.81 8.74
C LEU A 39 -6.33 1.77 8.16
N ALA A 40 -5.33 2.19 8.95
CA ALA A 40 -4.31 3.12 8.48
C ALA A 40 -3.36 2.54 7.40
N ALA A 41 -3.21 1.21 7.35
CA ALA A 41 -2.34 0.51 6.42
C ALA A 41 -3.06 -0.05 5.18
N THR A 42 -4.37 -0.31 5.26
CA THR A 42 -5.17 -0.88 4.16
C THR A 42 -6.22 0.09 3.61
N GLY A 43 -6.72 1.01 4.44
CA GLY A 43 -7.83 1.92 4.15
C GLY A 43 -7.51 2.95 3.07
N CYS A 44 -8.19 2.83 1.93
CA CYS A 44 -8.02 3.72 0.79
C CYS A 44 -9.19 4.70 0.58
N PHE A 45 -10.16 4.77 1.51
CA PHE A 45 -11.42 5.52 1.40
C PHE A 45 -12.20 5.19 0.11
N ASN A 46 -12.27 3.91 -0.24
CA ASN A 46 -13.04 3.40 -1.39
C ASN A 46 -13.91 2.23 -0.93
N GLY A 47 -15.04 2.00 -1.60
CA GLY A 47 -15.91 0.86 -1.29
C GLY A 47 -15.19 -0.47 -1.51
N THR A 48 -15.33 -1.39 -0.56
CA THR A 48 -14.77 -2.75 -0.59
C THR A 48 -15.89 -3.75 -0.90
N TYR A 49 -15.64 -5.04 -0.67
CA TYR A 49 -16.68 -6.06 -0.92
C TYR A 49 -17.86 -5.91 0.07
N TYR A 50 -17.58 -5.61 1.34
CA TYR A 50 -18.59 -5.53 2.39
C TYR A 50 -18.94 -4.11 2.84
N ALA A 51 -18.07 -3.11 2.61
CA ALA A 51 -18.25 -1.75 3.14
C ALA A 51 -18.19 -0.65 2.07
N ALA A 52 -18.96 0.43 2.26
CA ALA A 52 -18.88 1.63 1.43
C ALA A 52 -17.69 2.54 1.81
N ALA A 53 -17.37 3.51 0.96
CA ALA A 53 -16.26 4.44 1.20
C ALA A 53 -16.55 5.37 2.40
N GLU A 54 -17.79 5.83 2.51
CA GLU A 54 -18.27 6.70 3.60
C GLU A 54 -18.14 5.99 4.95
N SER A 55 -18.49 4.70 5.00
CA SER A 55 -18.37 3.87 6.20
C SER A 55 -16.93 3.81 6.73
N GLN A 56 -15.92 3.76 5.85
CA GLN A 56 -14.51 3.77 6.28
C GLN A 56 -14.08 5.11 6.90
N LEU A 57 -14.61 6.23 6.42
CA LEU A 57 -14.28 7.54 6.98
C LEU A 57 -14.91 7.71 8.36
N ASP A 58 -16.15 7.26 8.54
CA ASP A 58 -16.82 7.30 9.84
C ASP A 58 -16.15 6.36 10.83
N GLU A 59 -15.81 5.12 10.42
CA GLU A 59 -15.05 4.18 11.25
C GLU A 59 -13.68 4.73 11.65
N LEU A 60 -12.97 5.41 10.74
CA LEU A 60 -11.72 6.09 11.07
C LEU A 60 -11.91 7.11 12.19
N ARG A 61 -12.97 7.91 12.13
CA ARG A 61 -13.25 8.96 13.11
C ARG A 61 -13.62 8.34 14.46
N ASP A 62 -14.47 7.33 14.46
CA ASP A 62 -14.89 6.62 15.67
C ASP A 62 -13.72 5.94 16.37
N LEU A 63 -12.79 5.34 15.62
CA LEU A 63 -11.58 4.75 16.18
C LEU A 63 -10.61 5.80 16.72
N ILE A 64 -10.45 6.91 16.01
CA ILE A 64 -9.64 8.05 16.45
C ILE A 64 -10.17 8.62 17.78
N ASP A 65 -11.49 8.71 17.95
CA ASP A 65 -12.12 9.17 19.19
C ASP A 65 -11.95 8.19 20.37
N GLN A 66 -11.69 6.91 20.09
CA GLN A 66 -11.37 5.90 21.11
C GLN A 66 -9.89 5.85 21.50
N VAL A 67 -8.99 6.50 20.74
CA VAL A 67 -7.55 6.50 21.00
C VAL A 67 -7.11 7.86 21.55
N ASP A 68 -6.99 7.95 22.88
CA ASP A 68 -6.47 9.12 23.61
C ASP A 68 -4.94 9.09 23.74
N ASP A 69 -4.25 8.87 22.62
CA ASP A 69 -2.79 8.85 22.54
C ASP A 69 -2.33 9.57 21.27
N ASN A 70 -2.15 10.88 21.38
CA ASN A 70 -1.74 11.71 20.24
C ASN A 70 -0.33 11.36 19.74
N VAL A 71 0.55 10.84 20.61
CA VAL A 71 1.89 10.38 20.21
C VAL A 71 1.75 9.17 19.29
N PHE A 72 0.88 8.22 19.64
CA PHE A 72 0.55 7.10 18.76
C PHE A 72 -0.04 7.56 17.43
N LEU A 73 -0.99 8.51 17.42
CA LEU A 73 -1.55 9.05 16.18
C LEU A 73 -0.48 9.71 15.28
N ALA A 74 0.46 10.45 15.87
CA ALA A 74 1.57 11.06 15.15
C ALA A 74 2.50 10.01 14.53
N LYS A 75 2.85 8.98 15.30
CA LYS A 75 3.65 7.84 14.82
C LYS A 75 2.93 7.07 13.72
N LEU A 76 1.63 6.88 13.87
CA LEU A 76 0.80 6.19 12.89
C LEU A 76 0.71 6.97 11.57
N ALA A 77 0.58 8.29 11.61
CA ALA A 77 0.59 9.12 10.40
C ALA A 77 1.91 8.95 9.62
N VAL A 78 3.04 8.93 10.33
CA VAL A 78 4.36 8.69 9.74
C VAL A 78 4.49 7.26 9.23
N TYR A 79 4.07 6.26 10.00
CA TYR A 79 4.07 4.84 9.59
C TYR A 79 3.28 4.65 8.30
N ALA A 80 2.03 5.15 8.28
CA ALA A 80 1.14 5.04 7.13
C ALA A 80 1.76 5.66 5.88
N ARG A 81 2.52 6.76 6.01
CA ARG A 81 3.20 7.41 4.90
C ARG A 81 4.45 6.66 4.43
N GLN A 82 5.33 6.31 5.36
CA GLN A 82 6.70 5.89 5.07
C GLN A 82 6.86 4.37 4.95
N ARG A 83 6.01 3.58 5.61
CA ARG A 83 6.08 2.12 5.63
C ARG A 83 4.89 1.46 4.91
N ALA A 84 3.66 1.94 5.15
CA ALA A 84 2.48 1.43 4.43
C ALA A 84 2.28 2.10 3.05
N PHE A 85 3.03 3.17 2.74
CA PHE A 85 2.99 3.91 1.47
C PHE A 85 1.60 4.48 1.09
N MET A 86 0.78 4.75 2.10
CA MET A 86 -0.53 5.35 1.95
C MET A 86 -0.44 6.84 1.60
N LYS A 87 -1.51 7.36 1.00
CA LYS A 87 -1.55 8.73 0.46
C LYS A 87 -2.52 9.61 1.23
N ASP A 88 -3.76 9.18 1.32
CA ASP A 88 -4.84 10.00 1.88
C ASP A 88 -4.95 9.81 3.40
N MET A 89 -4.75 8.58 3.87
CA MET A 89 -4.80 8.23 5.29
C MET A 89 -3.79 9.00 6.18
N PRO A 90 -2.49 9.15 5.82
CA PRO A 90 -1.57 9.98 6.59
C PRO A 90 -2.01 11.44 6.69
N ALA A 91 -2.62 11.98 5.63
CA ALA A 91 -3.13 13.35 5.62
C ALA A 91 -4.37 13.50 6.52
N ALA A 92 -5.24 12.48 6.58
CA ALA A 92 -6.40 12.45 7.48
C ALA A 92 -5.94 12.45 8.96
N LEU A 93 -5.01 11.56 9.31
CA LEU A 93 -4.42 11.50 10.66
C LEU A 93 -3.73 12.83 11.04
N LEU A 94 -3.00 13.44 10.11
CA LEU A 94 -2.38 14.75 10.33
C LEU A 94 -3.41 15.88 10.48
N CYS A 95 -4.53 15.81 9.75
CA CYS A 95 -5.64 16.76 9.87
C CYS A 95 -6.25 16.71 11.28
N VAL A 96 -6.48 15.50 11.80
CA VAL A 96 -6.95 15.26 13.18
C VAL A 96 -5.92 15.75 14.21
N LEU A 97 -4.63 15.42 14.04
CA LEU A 97 -3.59 15.93 14.94
C LEU A 97 -3.57 17.46 14.97
N SER A 98 -3.86 18.13 13.85
CA SER A 98 -3.88 19.59 13.80
C SER A 98 -4.96 20.23 14.69
N THR A 99 -5.96 19.46 15.13
CA THR A 99 -6.97 19.89 16.12
C THR A 99 -6.62 19.46 17.53
N ARG A 100 -6.03 18.26 17.70
CA ARG A 100 -5.72 17.67 19.00
C ARG A 100 -4.39 18.12 19.61
N ASP A 101 -3.34 18.17 18.81
CA ASP A 101 -1.97 18.49 19.24
C ASP A 101 -1.17 19.17 18.13
N THR A 102 -1.06 20.49 18.22
CA THR A 102 -0.34 21.28 17.22
C THR A 102 1.17 21.05 17.26
N GLU A 103 1.75 20.72 18.42
CA GLU A 103 3.20 20.49 18.54
C GLU A 103 3.59 19.21 17.80
N LEU A 104 2.90 18.10 18.09
CA LEU A 104 3.10 16.83 17.39
C LEU A 104 2.83 16.98 15.89
N THR A 105 1.79 17.72 15.51
CA THR A 105 1.52 18.05 14.10
C THR A 105 2.75 18.66 13.43
N HIS A 106 3.38 19.65 14.06
CA HIS A 106 4.55 20.33 13.49
C HIS A 106 5.79 19.44 13.44
N ARG A 107 5.96 18.51 14.38
CA ARG A 107 7.06 17.53 14.41
C ARG A 107 6.98 16.56 13.22
N VAL A 108 5.78 16.05 12.93
CA VAL A 108 5.62 15.03 11.87
C VAL A 108 5.27 15.60 10.49
N PHE A 109 4.91 16.89 10.40
CA PHE A 109 4.39 17.51 9.18
C PHE A 109 5.25 17.21 7.96
N ASP A 110 6.56 17.46 8.02
CA ASP A 110 7.45 17.35 6.85
C ASP A 110 7.75 15.90 6.45
N ARG A 111 7.55 14.95 7.38
CA ARG A 111 7.67 13.51 7.14
C ARG A 111 6.42 12.92 6.50
N VAL A 112 5.25 13.48 6.81
CA VAL A 112 3.97 13.10 6.22
C VAL A 112 3.76 13.81 4.88
N VAL A 113 3.93 15.14 4.86
CA VAL A 113 3.75 16.03 3.71
C VAL A 113 5.05 16.13 2.91
N ASP A 114 5.55 14.99 2.46
CA ASP A 114 6.81 14.90 1.72
C ASP A 114 6.71 15.42 0.27
N ASN A 115 5.50 15.66 -0.26
CA ASN A 115 5.31 16.15 -1.62
C ASN A 115 4.04 17.00 -1.78
N GLY A 116 3.94 17.68 -2.92
CA GLY A 116 2.81 18.57 -3.21
C GLY A 116 1.45 17.88 -3.36
N ARG A 117 1.40 16.58 -3.69
CA ARG A 117 0.13 15.84 -3.71
C ARG A 117 -0.42 15.71 -2.30
N VAL A 118 0.40 15.27 -1.33
CA VAL A 118 -0.04 15.13 0.07
C VAL A 118 -0.39 16.50 0.67
N LEU A 119 0.36 17.56 0.32
CA LEU A 119 0.04 18.93 0.72
C LEU A 119 -1.38 19.34 0.25
N ARG A 120 -1.71 19.06 -1.01
CA ARG A 120 -3.03 19.36 -1.60
C ARG A 120 -4.13 18.47 -1.02
N THR A 121 -3.83 17.19 -0.75
CA THR A 121 -4.77 16.29 -0.05
C THR A 121 -5.09 16.80 1.35
N LEU A 122 -4.09 17.15 2.16
CA LEU A 122 -4.30 17.73 3.49
C LEU A 122 -5.12 19.02 3.40
N PHE A 123 -4.79 19.89 2.45
CA PHE A 123 -5.54 21.12 2.20
C PHE A 123 -7.02 20.85 1.87
N GLN A 124 -7.29 19.84 1.04
CA GLN A 124 -8.65 19.43 0.71
C GLN A 124 -9.42 18.93 1.94
N MET A 125 -8.78 18.08 2.76
CA MET A 125 -9.38 17.56 3.99
C MET A 125 -9.68 18.66 5.01
N VAL A 126 -8.82 19.69 5.10
CA VAL A 126 -9.08 20.87 5.94
C VAL A 126 -10.22 21.72 5.38
N ARG A 127 -10.39 21.80 4.06
CA ARG A 127 -11.49 22.58 3.45
C ARG A 127 -12.82 21.87 3.51
N SER A 128 -12.82 20.53 3.55
CA SER A 128 -14.06 19.74 3.53
C SER A 128 -14.90 19.90 4.79
N GLY A 129 -14.33 20.31 5.92
CA GLY A 129 -15.07 20.37 7.19
C GLY A 129 -15.13 19.05 7.96
N GLN A 130 -14.81 17.93 7.31
CA GLN A 130 -15.06 16.58 7.85
C GLN A 130 -14.26 16.26 9.11
N PHE A 131 -13.11 16.93 9.30
CA PHE A 131 -12.24 16.77 10.47
C PHE A 131 -12.35 17.95 11.45
N GLY A 132 -13.49 18.64 11.47
CA GLY A 132 -13.78 19.71 12.45
C GLY A 132 -13.16 21.08 12.12
N ARG A 133 -12.48 21.24 10.98
CA ARG A 133 -11.99 22.52 10.46
C ARG A 133 -12.46 22.74 9.03
N LYS A 134 -12.76 23.99 8.67
CA LYS A 134 -13.10 24.45 7.31
C LYS A 134 -12.04 25.36 6.68
N SER A 135 -11.00 25.71 7.43
CA SER A 135 -9.93 26.62 7.02
C SER A 135 -8.63 26.33 7.78
N LEU A 136 -7.51 26.85 7.28
CA LEU A 136 -6.21 26.74 7.92
C LEU A 136 -6.19 27.54 9.23
N SER A 137 -5.88 26.88 10.34
CA SER A 137 -5.56 27.57 11.60
C SER A 137 -4.26 28.35 11.47
N SER A 138 -4.00 29.30 12.37
CA SER A 138 -2.72 30.03 12.39
C SER A 138 -1.53 29.06 12.46
N SER A 139 -1.61 28.00 13.27
CA SER A 139 -0.55 26.99 13.38
C SER A 139 -0.36 26.20 12.09
N LEU A 140 -1.44 25.68 11.52
CA LEU A 140 -1.34 24.90 10.28
C LEU A 140 -0.91 25.78 9.11
N GLN A 141 -1.37 27.02 9.06
CA GLN A 141 -0.91 28.01 8.09
C GLN A 141 0.61 28.22 8.20
N ARG A 142 1.18 28.30 9.42
CA ARG A 142 2.65 28.34 9.60
C ARG A 142 3.34 27.11 9.01
N ALA A 143 2.79 25.91 9.21
CA ALA A 143 3.37 24.68 8.64
C ALA A 143 3.37 24.72 7.10
N PHE A 144 2.26 25.11 6.49
CA PHE A 144 2.17 25.28 5.04
C PHE A 144 3.15 26.35 4.51
N ARG A 145 3.26 27.50 5.21
CA ARG A 145 4.21 28.56 4.84
C ARG A 145 5.65 28.07 4.91
N ARG A 146 6.01 27.34 5.97
CA ARG A 146 7.33 26.72 6.14
C ARG A 146 7.65 25.80 4.96
N TRP A 147 6.75 24.86 4.68
CA TRP A 147 6.90 23.91 3.57
C TRP A 147 7.09 24.62 2.22
N LEU A 148 6.29 25.64 1.92
CA LEU A 148 6.36 26.40 0.66
C LEU A 148 7.67 27.18 0.51
N ASN A 149 8.20 27.72 1.61
CA ASN A 149 9.45 28.48 1.61
C ASN A 149 10.70 27.60 1.59
N GLU A 150 10.64 26.41 2.21
CA GLU A 150 11.75 25.45 2.26
C GLU A 150 11.80 24.53 1.04
N ALA A 151 10.69 24.34 0.32
CA ALA A 151 10.66 23.54 -0.89
C ALA A 151 11.62 24.12 -1.97
N SER A 152 12.37 23.24 -2.63
CA SER A 152 13.15 23.61 -3.81
C SER A 152 12.24 24.01 -4.98
N VAL A 153 12.81 24.69 -5.98
CA VAL A 153 12.11 25.06 -7.22
C VAL A 153 11.47 23.83 -7.86
N SER A 154 12.25 22.75 -8.06
CA SER A 154 11.77 21.48 -8.61
C SER A 154 10.63 20.85 -7.79
N ARG A 155 10.67 20.96 -6.44
CA ARG A 155 9.59 20.46 -5.57
C ARG A 155 8.31 21.27 -5.71
N LEU A 156 8.41 22.60 -5.85
CA LEU A 156 7.26 23.48 -6.07
C LEU A 156 6.66 23.29 -7.47
N LEU A 157 7.50 23.17 -8.50
CA LEU A 157 7.05 22.80 -9.84
C LEU A 157 6.35 21.44 -9.84
N SER A 158 6.94 20.42 -9.20
CA SER A 158 6.27 19.13 -9.04
C SER A 158 4.96 19.22 -8.24
N ALA A 159 4.86 20.16 -7.30
CA ALA A 159 3.66 20.39 -6.51
C ALA A 159 2.55 21.12 -7.27
N SER A 160 2.89 21.84 -8.36
CA SER A 160 1.92 22.53 -9.20
C SER A 160 1.12 21.59 -10.10
N ILE A 161 1.55 20.34 -10.24
CA ILE A 161 0.80 19.30 -10.97
C ILE A 161 -0.46 18.95 -10.19
N GLY A 162 -1.63 19.13 -10.82
CA GLY A 162 -2.96 18.78 -10.32
C GLY A 162 -3.81 20.00 -9.95
N HIS A 163 -5.14 19.87 -10.06
CA HIS A 163 -6.06 21.02 -10.07
C HIS A 163 -7.06 21.07 -8.91
N ASP A 164 -7.40 19.94 -8.28
CA ASP A 164 -8.42 19.89 -7.22
C ASP A 164 -7.85 19.36 -5.90
N PRO A 165 -7.50 20.24 -4.95
CA PRO A 165 -7.22 21.66 -5.09
C PRO A 165 -5.87 21.89 -5.79
N SER A 166 -5.67 23.08 -6.37
CA SER A 166 -4.43 23.43 -7.07
C SER A 166 -3.39 24.01 -6.10
N LEU A 167 -2.11 24.01 -6.48
CA LEU A 167 -1.07 24.70 -5.69
C LEU A 167 -1.35 26.21 -5.58
N ARG A 168 -1.99 26.80 -6.60
CA ARG A 168 -2.47 28.19 -6.59
C ARG A 168 -3.44 28.45 -5.45
N ASP A 169 -4.37 27.54 -5.20
CA ASP A 169 -5.32 27.65 -4.08
C ASP A 169 -4.62 27.56 -2.73
N VAL A 170 -3.65 26.65 -2.62
CA VAL A 170 -2.80 26.51 -1.43
C VAL A 170 -2.03 27.82 -1.18
N LEU A 171 -1.39 28.40 -2.19
CA LEU A 171 -0.65 29.67 -2.07
C LEU A 171 -1.56 30.83 -1.62
N ARG A 172 -2.77 30.91 -2.17
CA ARG A 172 -3.76 31.96 -1.83
C ARG A 172 -4.20 31.90 -0.37
N LEU A 173 -4.38 30.70 0.19
CA LEU A 173 -4.81 30.55 1.58
C LEU A 173 -3.64 30.53 2.57
N ALA A 174 -2.54 29.85 2.24
CA ALA A 174 -1.35 29.79 3.07
C ALA A 174 -0.68 31.16 3.21
N ARG A 175 -0.71 32.00 2.16
CA ARG A 175 -0.11 33.34 2.11
C ARG A 175 1.35 33.34 2.63
N PRO A 176 2.25 32.54 2.02
CA PRO A 176 3.66 32.57 2.41
C PRO A 176 4.27 33.93 2.12
N VAL A 177 5.13 34.40 3.01
CA VAL A 177 5.97 35.58 2.80
C VAL A 177 7.22 35.09 2.07
N PRO A 178 7.50 35.53 0.83
CA PRO A 178 8.71 35.17 0.11
C PRO A 178 9.95 35.69 0.83
N LYS A 179 11.03 34.91 0.83
CA LYS A 179 12.32 35.26 1.47
C LYS A 179 13.21 36.18 0.62
N ASP A 180 13.05 36.13 -0.70
CA ASP A 180 13.86 36.85 -1.69
C ASP A 180 13.02 37.12 -2.96
N ASN A 181 13.60 37.84 -3.94
CA ASN A 181 12.93 38.15 -5.20
C ASN A 181 12.69 36.91 -6.06
N GLU A 182 13.62 35.95 -6.07
CA GLU A 182 13.46 34.70 -6.81
C GLU A 182 12.22 33.91 -6.33
N ARG A 183 12.07 33.74 -5.01
CA ARG A 183 10.91 33.09 -4.40
C ARG A 183 9.63 33.89 -4.63
N ARG A 184 9.71 35.21 -4.60
CA ARG A 184 8.57 36.11 -4.89
C ARG A 184 8.11 35.93 -6.33
N ALA A 185 9.04 35.89 -7.28
CA ALA A 185 8.77 35.64 -8.67
C ALA A 185 8.14 34.25 -8.86
N LEU A 186 8.77 33.21 -8.31
CA LEU A 186 8.25 31.84 -8.39
C LEU A 186 6.82 31.71 -7.82
N PHE A 187 6.53 32.29 -6.65
CA PHE A 187 5.18 32.28 -6.08
C PHE A 187 4.18 33.09 -6.90
N GLY A 188 4.58 34.24 -7.45
CA GLY A 188 3.75 35.04 -8.34
C GLY A 188 3.34 34.25 -9.58
N TRP A 189 4.31 33.62 -10.25
CA TRP A 189 4.10 32.78 -11.42
C TRP A 189 3.23 31.55 -11.12
N LEU A 190 3.55 30.79 -10.07
CA LEU A 190 2.75 29.63 -9.65
C LEU A 190 1.31 30.00 -9.25
N ALA A 191 1.12 31.21 -8.72
CA ALA A 191 -0.20 31.72 -8.38
C ALA A 191 -0.94 32.34 -9.59
N GLY A 192 -0.34 32.33 -10.78
CA GLY A 192 -0.87 32.97 -11.99
C GLY A 192 -1.22 34.44 -11.75
N ARG A 193 -0.31 35.18 -11.11
CA ARG A 193 -0.41 36.63 -10.92
C ARG A 193 0.30 37.33 -12.06
N GLU A 194 -0.17 38.52 -12.39
CA GLU A 194 0.51 39.42 -13.33
C GLU A 194 1.86 39.87 -12.75
N VAL A 195 2.80 40.22 -13.64
CA VAL A 195 4.17 40.62 -13.32
C VAL A 195 4.20 41.89 -12.44
N GLU A 196 3.20 42.76 -12.51
CA GLU A 196 3.16 43.95 -11.66
C GLU A 196 2.89 43.56 -10.18
N LYS A 197 2.25 42.41 -9.95
CA LYS A 197 1.81 41.94 -8.62
C LYS A 197 2.86 41.17 -7.85
N TRP A 198 4.02 40.90 -8.43
CA TRP A 198 5.17 40.30 -7.73
C TRP A 198 6.31 41.30 -7.47
N ALA A 199 6.09 42.62 -7.65
CA ALA A 199 7.09 43.64 -7.34
C ALA A 199 7.64 43.50 -5.89
N PRO A 200 8.94 43.77 -5.67
CA PRO A 200 9.93 44.31 -6.62
C PRO A 200 10.60 43.26 -7.52
N ALA A 201 10.15 42.00 -7.50
CA ALA A 201 10.66 40.98 -8.42
C ALA A 201 10.11 41.18 -9.84
N THR A 202 10.82 40.60 -10.81
CA THR A 202 10.57 40.70 -12.25
C THR A 202 10.68 39.33 -12.92
N GLU A 203 10.43 39.24 -14.23
CA GLU A 203 10.55 37.96 -14.95
C GLU A 203 11.97 37.40 -14.94
N THR A 204 13.00 38.25 -14.87
CA THR A 204 14.39 37.80 -14.83
C THR A 204 14.78 37.19 -13.49
N ASP A 205 14.00 37.42 -12.43
CA ASP A 205 14.15 36.76 -11.13
C ASP A 205 13.56 35.35 -11.12
N LEU A 206 12.87 34.90 -12.17
CA LEU A 206 12.38 33.52 -12.24
C LEU A 206 13.55 32.52 -12.25
N PRO A 207 13.43 31.38 -11.53
CA PRO A 207 14.43 30.33 -11.62
C PRO A 207 14.63 29.83 -13.07
N GLU A 208 15.85 29.41 -13.38
CA GLU A 208 16.24 28.93 -14.71
C GLU A 208 15.32 27.80 -15.22
N GLU A 209 14.91 26.88 -14.34
CA GLU A 209 14.01 25.79 -14.71
C GLU A 209 12.62 26.28 -15.11
N VAL A 210 12.15 27.39 -14.53
CA VAL A 210 10.88 28.02 -14.90
C VAL A 210 11.01 28.74 -16.24
N GLN A 211 12.11 29.46 -16.46
CA GLN A 211 12.38 30.13 -17.73
C GLN A 211 12.46 29.12 -18.88
N ALA A 212 13.20 28.02 -18.69
CA ALA A 212 13.30 26.94 -19.66
C ALA A 212 11.97 26.21 -19.88
N LEU A 213 11.13 26.05 -18.84
CA LEU A 213 9.78 25.50 -18.99
C LEU A 213 8.85 26.44 -19.79
N ILE A 214 8.97 27.76 -19.60
CA ILE A 214 8.26 28.76 -20.41
C ILE A 214 8.70 28.66 -21.86
N ALA A 215 10.02 28.64 -22.12
CA ALA A 215 10.58 28.48 -23.46
C ALA A 215 10.11 27.18 -24.12
N TYR A 216 10.09 26.06 -23.39
CA TYR A 216 9.57 24.79 -23.88
C TYR A 216 8.10 24.88 -24.32
N ARG A 217 7.25 25.55 -23.52
CA ARG A 217 5.82 25.74 -23.83
C ARG A 217 5.59 26.69 -25.01
N GLN A 218 6.47 27.64 -25.21
CA GLN A 218 6.40 28.63 -26.30
C GLN A 218 7.07 28.18 -27.60
N ALA A 219 7.94 27.17 -27.56
CA ALA A 219 8.68 26.70 -28.74
C ALA A 219 7.73 26.28 -29.88
N ASP A 220 7.99 26.77 -31.11
CA ASP A 220 7.07 26.62 -32.25
C ASP A 220 7.06 25.22 -32.89
N SER A 221 8.13 24.45 -32.78
CA SER A 221 8.26 23.12 -33.39
C SER A 221 8.57 22.00 -32.38
N ALA A 222 8.34 20.75 -32.80
CA ALA A 222 8.67 19.57 -32.02
C ALA A 222 10.19 19.43 -31.81
N GLU A 223 10.98 19.80 -32.82
CA GLU A 223 12.44 19.78 -32.79
C GLU A 223 13.01 20.79 -31.80
N ALA A 224 12.44 22.01 -31.77
CA ALA A 224 12.81 23.03 -30.80
C ALA A 224 12.48 22.58 -29.37
N GLN A 225 11.31 21.99 -29.15
CA GLN A 225 10.96 21.38 -27.86
C GLN A 225 11.93 20.27 -27.46
N ALA A 226 12.25 19.35 -28.37
CA ALA A 226 13.17 18.25 -28.09
C ALA A 226 14.59 18.75 -27.76
N LEU A 227 15.05 19.83 -28.40
CA LEU A 227 16.34 20.45 -28.10
C LEU A 227 16.37 21.08 -26.70
N ILE A 228 15.31 21.80 -26.31
CA ILE A 228 15.17 22.38 -24.96
C ILE A 228 15.17 21.27 -23.90
N LEU A 229 14.48 20.14 -24.16
CA LEU A 229 14.52 18.97 -23.30
C LEU A 229 15.92 18.34 -23.15
N GLY A 230 16.89 18.68 -24.01
CA GLY A 230 18.28 18.27 -23.83
C GLY A 230 18.94 18.90 -22.59
N SER A 231 18.48 20.09 -22.17
CA SER A 231 19.03 20.84 -21.03
C SER A 231 18.04 20.99 -19.86
N LEU A 232 16.74 20.90 -20.13
CA LEU A 232 15.70 21.03 -19.12
C LEU A 232 15.51 19.73 -18.33
N SER A 233 15.81 19.77 -17.03
CA SER A 233 15.55 18.66 -16.10
C SER A 233 14.38 18.99 -15.16
N VAL A 234 13.17 18.64 -15.59
CA VAL A 234 11.95 18.75 -14.76
C VAL A 234 11.15 17.46 -14.78
N ARG A 235 10.19 17.35 -13.86
CA ARG A 235 9.30 16.19 -13.82
C ARG A 235 8.46 16.13 -15.10
N TRP A 236 8.46 14.96 -15.75
CA TRP A 236 7.84 14.73 -17.06
C TRP A 236 6.38 15.22 -17.17
N ASP A 237 5.60 15.11 -16.10
CA ASP A 237 4.19 15.49 -16.08
C ASP A 237 3.98 16.99 -16.37
N LEU A 238 4.98 17.85 -16.14
CA LEU A 238 4.95 19.30 -16.43
C LEU A 238 5.11 19.64 -17.91
N LEU A 239 5.61 18.67 -18.67
CA LEU A 239 5.91 18.78 -20.10
C LEU A 239 4.79 18.18 -20.95
N ALA A 240 4.06 17.22 -20.38
CA ALA A 240 3.11 16.37 -21.08
C ALA A 240 1.98 17.14 -21.80
N ASP A 241 1.48 18.22 -21.21
CA ASP A 241 0.37 19.03 -21.72
C ASP A 241 0.76 19.85 -22.96
N ALA A 242 2.02 20.26 -23.06
CA ALA A 242 2.53 21.08 -24.16
C ALA A 242 3.33 20.29 -25.21
N ALA A 243 3.47 18.98 -25.05
CA ALA A 243 4.31 18.15 -25.91
C ALA A 243 3.78 18.05 -27.36
N LYS A 244 4.58 18.52 -28.32
CA LYS A 244 4.26 18.55 -29.75
C LYS A 244 4.57 17.23 -30.46
N GLY A 245 3.81 16.19 -30.13
CA GLY A 245 3.81 14.91 -30.86
C GLY A 245 4.88 13.90 -30.46
N PRO A 246 5.04 12.80 -31.23
CA PRO A 246 5.77 11.60 -30.77
C PRO A 246 7.26 11.83 -30.55
N LEU A 247 7.90 12.72 -31.33
CA LEU A 247 9.32 13.07 -31.16
C LEU A 247 9.59 13.58 -29.73
N VAL A 248 8.78 14.53 -29.27
CA VAL A 248 8.90 15.15 -27.95
C VAL A 248 8.58 14.13 -26.86
N TRP A 249 7.54 13.33 -27.03
CA TRP A 249 7.19 12.26 -26.08
C TRP A 249 8.28 11.19 -25.94
N LYS A 250 9.02 10.86 -27.01
CA LYS A 250 10.20 10.00 -26.94
C LYS A 250 11.33 10.64 -26.12
N ALA A 251 11.55 11.95 -26.26
CA ALA A 251 12.52 12.69 -25.44
C ALA A 251 12.09 12.74 -23.96
N ILE A 252 10.82 13.04 -23.68
CA ILE A 252 10.25 12.99 -22.32
C ILE A 252 10.42 11.60 -21.70
N ALA A 253 10.11 10.53 -22.44
CA ALA A 253 10.26 9.15 -21.98
C ALA A 253 11.71 8.81 -21.59
N ARG A 254 12.71 9.38 -22.27
CA ARG A 254 14.13 9.19 -21.91
C ARG A 254 14.49 9.86 -20.58
N GLN A 255 13.86 10.96 -20.23
CA GLN A 255 14.02 11.61 -18.92
C GLN A 255 13.25 10.92 -17.78
N MET A 256 12.24 10.10 -18.10
CA MET A 256 11.46 9.40 -17.08
C MET A 256 12.32 8.38 -16.31
N GLY A 257 12.26 8.44 -14.98
CA GLY A 257 12.81 7.39 -14.13
C GLY A 257 12.06 6.05 -14.29
N PRO A 258 12.63 4.91 -13.85
CA PRO A 258 12.01 3.58 -14.04
C PRO A 258 10.59 3.47 -13.49
N GLN A 259 10.33 4.10 -12.33
CA GLN A 259 8.99 4.14 -11.74
C GLN A 259 8.00 4.94 -12.60
N ALA A 260 8.42 6.08 -13.14
CA ALA A 260 7.58 6.90 -14.01
C ALA A 260 7.27 6.17 -15.33
N LEU A 261 8.27 5.52 -15.94
CA LEU A 261 8.07 4.67 -17.11
C LEU A 261 7.05 3.57 -16.85
N ARG A 262 7.25 2.80 -15.76
CA ARG A 262 6.34 1.71 -15.35
C ARG A 262 4.90 2.21 -15.17
N MET A 263 4.71 3.35 -14.52
CA MET A 263 3.38 3.89 -14.22
C MET A 263 2.67 4.50 -15.43
N ASN A 264 3.40 4.81 -16.52
CA ASN A 264 2.86 5.59 -17.65
C ASN A 264 2.93 4.87 -19.00
N LEU A 265 3.09 3.54 -19.02
CA LEU A 265 3.17 2.76 -20.27
C LEU A 265 2.00 3.04 -21.22
N ASN A 266 0.77 3.08 -20.71
CA ASN A 266 -0.41 3.37 -21.52
C ASN A 266 -0.41 4.82 -22.04
N THR A 267 0.18 5.76 -21.31
CA THR A 267 0.37 7.15 -21.78
C THR A 267 1.39 7.19 -22.92
N LEU A 268 2.50 6.45 -22.80
CA LEU A 268 3.51 6.35 -23.85
C LEU A 268 2.94 5.72 -25.14
N VAL A 269 2.07 4.71 -25.01
CA VAL A 269 1.33 4.14 -26.14
C VAL A 269 0.44 5.19 -26.80
N ARG A 270 -0.39 5.89 -26.03
CA ARG A 270 -1.34 6.91 -26.54
C ARG A 270 -0.67 8.06 -27.30
N HIS A 271 0.62 8.29 -27.07
CA HIS A 271 1.40 9.33 -27.73
C HIS A 271 2.43 8.75 -28.72
N ASP A 272 2.21 7.52 -29.19
CA ASP A 272 2.98 6.88 -30.27
C ASP A 272 4.48 6.77 -30.00
N VAL A 273 4.88 6.71 -28.72
CA VAL A 273 6.29 6.60 -28.31
C VAL A 273 6.92 5.30 -28.82
N PHE A 274 6.12 4.23 -28.90
CA PHE A 274 6.57 2.92 -29.38
C PHE A 274 6.34 2.71 -30.88
N ALA A 275 5.74 3.68 -31.58
CA ALA A 275 5.47 3.62 -33.01
C ALA A 275 6.62 4.24 -33.86
N GLY A 276 6.54 4.06 -35.18
CA GLY A 276 7.45 4.70 -36.14
C GLY A 276 8.72 3.92 -36.46
N GLY A 277 8.60 2.61 -36.76
CA GLY A 277 9.69 1.81 -37.33
C GLY A 277 10.90 1.67 -36.39
N PRO A 278 12.15 1.91 -36.85
CA PRO A 278 13.36 1.72 -36.06
C PRO A 278 13.37 2.50 -34.74
N ALA A 279 12.97 3.78 -34.75
CA ALA A 279 12.97 4.63 -33.56
C ALA A 279 11.95 4.16 -32.51
N GLY A 280 10.82 3.60 -32.93
CA GLY A 280 9.85 2.98 -32.03
C GLY A 280 10.42 1.73 -31.36
N ARG A 281 11.09 0.85 -32.14
CA ARG A 281 11.76 -0.35 -31.62
C ARG A 281 12.85 -0.01 -30.61
N GLU A 282 13.65 1.01 -30.87
CA GLU A 282 14.66 1.51 -29.93
C GLU A 282 14.04 1.93 -28.60
N MET A 283 12.90 2.65 -28.62
CA MET A 283 12.20 3.05 -27.40
C MET A 283 11.60 1.86 -26.66
N VAL A 284 11.09 0.86 -27.36
CA VAL A 284 10.65 -0.40 -26.74
C VAL A 284 11.81 -1.07 -26.00
N ASP A 285 12.98 -1.15 -26.64
CA ASP A 285 14.17 -1.77 -26.07
C ASP A 285 14.72 -0.98 -24.88
N TYR A 286 14.76 0.35 -25.00
CA TYR A 286 15.13 1.26 -23.92
C TYR A 286 14.21 1.08 -22.71
N VAL A 287 12.89 1.19 -22.89
CA VAL A 287 11.93 1.11 -21.79
C VAL A 287 11.93 -0.29 -21.16
N ALA A 288 11.96 -1.35 -21.97
CA ALA A 288 12.05 -2.72 -21.46
C ALA A 288 13.35 -2.94 -20.66
N GLY A 289 14.49 -2.46 -21.16
CA GLY A 289 15.78 -2.54 -20.48
C GLY A 289 15.79 -1.80 -19.14
N ARG A 290 15.24 -0.58 -19.09
CA ARG A 290 15.14 0.22 -17.86
C ARG A 290 14.23 -0.42 -16.81
N ILE A 291 13.12 -1.03 -17.24
CA ILE A 291 12.18 -1.71 -16.34
C ILE A 291 12.77 -3.00 -15.76
N ALA A 292 13.48 -3.79 -16.58
CA ALA A 292 14.03 -5.09 -16.19
C ALA A 292 15.47 -5.03 -15.62
N ASP A 293 16.00 -3.84 -15.33
CA ASP A 293 17.34 -3.66 -14.75
C ASP A 293 17.39 -4.24 -13.33
N ALA A 294 17.96 -5.43 -13.20
CA ALA A 294 18.07 -6.16 -11.93
C ALA A 294 18.91 -5.39 -10.88
N GLY A 295 19.89 -4.60 -11.29
CA GLY A 295 20.70 -3.80 -10.38
C GLY A 295 19.91 -2.64 -9.78
N GLN A 296 19.01 -2.05 -10.57
CA GLN A 296 18.06 -1.05 -10.05
C GLN A 296 16.96 -1.68 -9.21
N ILE A 297 16.40 -2.83 -9.61
CA ILE A 297 15.36 -3.53 -8.83
C ILE A 297 15.86 -3.90 -7.44
N ARG A 298 17.09 -4.43 -7.33
CA ARG A 298 17.68 -4.78 -6.02
C ARG A 298 17.97 -3.57 -5.14
N ARG A 299 18.37 -2.43 -5.74
CA ARG A 299 18.70 -1.20 -4.99
C ARG A 299 17.48 -0.37 -4.62
N SER A 300 16.45 -0.36 -5.46
CA SER A 300 15.30 0.54 -5.33
C SER A 300 14.33 0.12 -4.22
N ARG A 301 14.57 -1.04 -3.57
CA ARG A 301 13.60 -1.72 -2.70
C ARG A 301 12.21 -1.77 -3.35
N GLN A 302 12.14 -1.79 -4.68
CA GLN A 302 10.88 -1.96 -5.40
C GLN A 302 10.55 -3.43 -5.39
N PHE A 303 9.36 -3.70 -4.93
CA PHE A 303 8.93 -5.04 -4.61
C PHE A 303 7.87 -5.53 -5.60
N PRO A 304 7.55 -6.83 -5.57
CA PRO A 304 6.82 -7.51 -6.65
C PRO A 304 5.45 -6.91 -6.98
N TYR A 305 4.73 -6.37 -5.99
CA TYR A 305 3.37 -5.86 -6.18
C TYR A 305 3.30 -4.75 -7.23
N GLN A 306 4.27 -3.83 -7.22
CA GLN A 306 4.26 -2.69 -8.13
C GLN A 306 4.43 -3.10 -9.60
N TYR A 307 5.24 -4.12 -9.86
CA TYR A 307 5.44 -4.66 -11.20
C TYR A 307 4.22 -5.46 -11.66
N LEU A 308 3.65 -6.28 -10.79
CA LEU A 308 2.40 -7.00 -11.07
C LEU A 308 1.26 -6.02 -11.41
N ALA A 309 1.09 -4.97 -10.60
CA ALA A 309 0.07 -3.95 -10.84
C ALA A 309 0.26 -3.25 -12.18
N ALA A 310 1.50 -2.93 -12.56
CA ALA A 310 1.78 -2.33 -13.86
C ALA A 310 1.50 -3.29 -15.02
N TYR A 311 1.83 -4.58 -14.86
CA TYR A 311 1.54 -5.61 -15.87
C TYR A 311 0.03 -5.75 -16.10
N LEU A 312 -0.76 -5.89 -15.03
CA LEU A 312 -2.21 -6.08 -15.13
C LEU A 312 -2.93 -4.84 -15.68
N ASN A 313 -2.40 -3.64 -15.42
CA ASN A 313 -2.99 -2.39 -15.91
C ASN A 313 -2.46 -1.96 -17.29
N ALA A 314 -1.44 -2.60 -17.84
CA ALA A 314 -0.93 -2.32 -19.19
C ALA A 314 -1.98 -2.72 -20.25
N SER A 315 -2.26 -1.83 -21.22
CA SER A 315 -3.17 -2.13 -22.32
C SER A 315 -2.60 -3.19 -23.27
N ASP A 316 -3.43 -3.78 -24.13
CA ASP A 316 -3.00 -4.77 -25.11
C ASP A 316 -2.07 -4.21 -26.19
N GLU A 317 -2.14 -2.90 -26.42
CA GLU A 317 -1.26 -2.15 -27.30
C GLU A 317 0.16 -1.96 -26.74
N VAL A 318 0.38 -2.16 -25.42
CA VAL A 318 1.73 -2.11 -24.85
C VAL A 318 2.57 -3.25 -25.44
N PRO A 319 3.73 -2.96 -26.06
CA PRO A 319 4.56 -3.97 -26.71
C PRO A 319 4.88 -5.16 -25.81
N ARG A 320 4.75 -6.38 -26.36
CA ARG A 320 4.96 -7.64 -25.64
C ARG A 320 6.31 -7.71 -24.92
N LYS A 321 7.37 -7.13 -25.50
CA LYS A 321 8.72 -7.07 -24.89
C LYS A 321 8.71 -6.30 -23.57
N ILE A 322 7.94 -5.22 -23.46
CA ILE A 322 7.78 -4.44 -22.21
C ILE A 322 6.93 -5.24 -21.20
N LYS A 323 5.85 -5.89 -21.64
CA LYS A 323 5.05 -6.76 -20.75
C LYS A 323 5.91 -7.90 -20.17
N GLN A 324 6.76 -8.51 -20.99
CA GLN A 324 7.73 -9.52 -20.54
C GLN A 324 8.78 -8.94 -19.59
N ALA A 325 9.24 -7.71 -19.82
CA ALA A 325 10.15 -7.02 -18.91
C ALA A 325 9.52 -6.76 -17.54
N LEU A 326 8.24 -6.35 -17.48
CA LEU A 326 7.49 -6.20 -16.23
C LEU A 326 7.36 -7.52 -15.48
N HIS A 327 7.02 -8.59 -16.20
CA HIS A 327 6.96 -9.92 -15.63
C HIS A 327 8.31 -10.33 -15.03
N LYS A 328 9.39 -10.25 -15.81
CA LYS A 328 10.75 -10.55 -15.32
C LYS A 328 11.14 -9.69 -14.12
N ALA A 329 10.77 -8.41 -14.11
CA ALA A 329 11.05 -7.51 -13.01
C ALA A 329 10.31 -7.92 -11.72
N ALA A 330 9.04 -8.32 -11.81
CA ALA A 330 8.29 -8.87 -10.68
C ALA A 330 8.98 -10.12 -10.11
N GLU A 331 9.41 -11.04 -10.98
CA GLU A 331 10.09 -12.27 -10.58
C GLU A 331 11.45 -12.00 -9.91
N VAL A 332 12.23 -11.02 -10.41
CA VAL A 332 13.49 -10.58 -9.78
C VAL A 332 13.24 -9.90 -8.44
N ALA A 333 12.18 -9.11 -8.33
CA ALA A 333 11.83 -8.42 -7.08
C ALA A 333 11.46 -9.41 -5.96
N CYS A 334 10.96 -10.61 -6.27
CA CYS A 334 10.73 -11.65 -5.26
C CYS A 334 12.03 -12.11 -4.58
N GLY A 335 13.17 -11.93 -5.23
CA GLY A 335 14.48 -12.22 -4.63
C GLY A 335 14.87 -11.27 -3.50
N ASN A 336 14.22 -10.09 -3.39
CA ASN A 336 14.47 -9.12 -2.31
C ASN A 336 13.71 -9.47 -1.02
N ILE A 337 12.92 -10.55 -1.03
CA ILE A 337 12.06 -10.92 0.10
C ILE A 337 12.88 -11.75 1.11
N PRO A 338 12.75 -11.47 2.41
CA PRO A 338 13.45 -12.21 3.44
C PRO A 338 13.12 -13.70 3.41
N GLU A 339 14.11 -14.51 3.75
CA GLU A 339 13.92 -15.94 3.97
C GLU A 339 13.24 -16.17 5.31
N MET A 340 12.35 -17.15 5.38
CA MET A 340 11.65 -17.48 6.62
C MET A 340 12.52 -18.45 7.42
N PRO A 341 12.41 -18.52 8.76
CA PRO A 341 13.24 -19.41 9.58
C PRO A 341 12.98 -20.91 9.33
N GLY A 342 11.98 -21.24 8.52
CA GLY A 342 11.70 -22.59 8.06
C GLY A 342 10.47 -22.65 7.16
N PRO A 343 10.07 -23.86 6.72
CA PRO A 343 8.89 -24.06 5.89
C PRO A 343 7.63 -23.53 6.58
N VAL A 344 6.73 -22.89 5.83
CA VAL A 344 5.45 -22.41 6.35
C VAL A 344 4.27 -23.00 5.57
N VAL A 345 3.10 -23.03 6.21
CA VAL A 345 1.84 -23.27 5.50
C VAL A 345 1.26 -21.93 5.09
N ILE A 346 1.01 -21.71 3.80
CA ILE A 346 0.50 -20.47 3.24
C ILE A 346 -0.95 -20.71 2.82
N GLY A 347 -1.90 -20.25 3.63
CA GLY A 347 -3.32 -20.23 3.30
C GLY A 347 -3.61 -19.09 2.34
N VAL A 348 -4.02 -19.40 1.12
CA VAL A 348 -4.39 -18.40 0.11
C VAL A 348 -5.90 -18.40 -0.07
N ASP A 349 -6.55 -17.35 0.39
CA ASP A 349 -7.99 -17.21 0.25
C ASP A 349 -8.35 -16.96 -1.22
N ALA A 350 -9.25 -17.79 -1.74
CA ALA A 350 -9.81 -17.71 -3.09
C ALA A 350 -11.35 -17.59 -3.04
N SER A 351 -11.93 -17.21 -1.90
CA SER A 351 -13.37 -17.00 -1.74
C SER A 351 -13.89 -15.86 -2.61
N GLY A 352 -15.22 -15.72 -2.68
CA GLY A 352 -15.87 -14.72 -3.55
C GLY A 352 -15.41 -13.28 -3.32
N SER A 353 -15.19 -12.89 -2.05
CA SER A 353 -14.74 -11.55 -1.68
C SER A 353 -13.33 -11.23 -2.18
N MET A 354 -12.49 -12.25 -2.37
CA MET A 354 -11.11 -12.08 -2.87
C MET A 354 -11.02 -11.67 -4.34
N SER A 355 -12.15 -11.71 -5.07
CA SER A 355 -12.26 -11.16 -6.44
C SER A 355 -12.34 -9.62 -6.48
N CYS A 356 -12.57 -8.98 -5.33
CA CYS A 356 -12.66 -7.52 -5.20
C CYS A 356 -11.30 -6.86 -5.50
N PRO A 357 -11.29 -5.66 -6.13
CA PRO A 357 -10.09 -4.84 -6.23
C PRO A 357 -9.46 -4.56 -4.86
N VAL A 358 -8.15 -4.78 -4.73
CA VAL A 358 -7.46 -4.67 -3.43
C VAL A 358 -7.49 -3.25 -2.84
N THR A 359 -7.63 -2.23 -3.69
CA THR A 359 -7.76 -0.82 -3.27
C THR A 359 -9.21 -0.34 -3.17
N GLY A 360 -10.18 -1.25 -3.28
CA GLY A 360 -11.60 -0.96 -3.42
C GLY A 360 -12.01 -0.42 -4.79
N TYR A 361 -13.32 -0.32 -4.99
CA TYR A 361 -13.97 0.22 -6.18
C TYR A 361 -13.90 1.75 -6.21
N ARG A 362 -13.33 2.29 -7.29
CA ARG A 362 -13.14 3.72 -7.54
C ARG A 362 -13.88 4.13 -8.81
N GLY A 363 -15.20 4.29 -8.71
CA GLY A 363 -16.03 4.77 -9.83
C GLY A 363 -15.75 4.11 -11.19
N ARG A 364 -16.18 4.75 -12.28
CA ARG A 364 -15.89 4.26 -13.64
C ARG A 364 -14.49 4.71 -14.08
N GLY A 365 -13.61 3.75 -14.37
CA GLY A 365 -12.29 4.01 -14.98
C GLY A 365 -11.12 4.28 -14.03
N ALA A 366 -11.34 4.41 -12.72
CA ALA A 366 -10.26 4.59 -11.73
C ALA A 366 -10.03 3.36 -10.82
N THR A 367 -10.87 2.33 -10.94
CA THR A 367 -10.77 1.07 -10.19
C THR A 367 -9.55 0.26 -10.65
N SER A 368 -8.73 -0.20 -9.71
CA SER A 368 -7.56 -1.04 -10.02
C SER A 368 -8.01 -2.39 -10.56
N LYS A 369 -7.29 -2.90 -11.58
CA LYS A 369 -7.46 -4.29 -12.06
C LYS A 369 -6.88 -5.34 -11.12
N VAL A 370 -6.08 -4.93 -10.13
CA VAL A 370 -5.44 -5.84 -9.17
C VAL A 370 -6.45 -6.25 -8.09
N ARG A 371 -6.75 -7.54 -8.01
CA ARG A 371 -7.69 -8.13 -7.04
C ARG A 371 -6.95 -8.61 -5.79
N CYS A 372 -7.68 -8.86 -4.70
CA CYS A 372 -7.10 -9.44 -3.49
C CYS A 372 -6.44 -10.80 -3.77
N VAL A 373 -7.07 -11.66 -4.58
CA VAL A 373 -6.50 -12.97 -4.96
C VAL A 373 -5.17 -12.83 -5.72
N ASP A 374 -5.00 -11.78 -6.52
CA ASP A 374 -3.74 -11.54 -7.25
C ASP A 374 -2.61 -11.19 -6.28
N VAL A 375 -2.92 -10.45 -5.21
CA VAL A 375 -1.97 -10.14 -4.12
C VAL A 375 -1.66 -11.38 -3.28
N ALA A 376 -2.66 -12.18 -2.94
CA ALA A 376 -2.44 -13.41 -2.18
C ALA A 376 -1.59 -14.42 -2.97
N ALA A 377 -1.80 -14.51 -4.29
CA ALA A 377 -0.97 -15.29 -5.21
C ALA A 377 0.47 -14.80 -5.26
N LEU A 378 0.67 -13.47 -5.34
CA LEU A 378 1.97 -12.83 -5.29
C LEU A 378 2.72 -13.21 -4.01
N PHE A 379 2.06 -13.08 -2.86
CA PHE A 379 2.64 -13.42 -1.56
C PHE A 379 3.05 -14.90 -1.50
N ALA A 380 2.17 -15.79 -1.95
CA ALA A 380 2.45 -17.23 -1.97
C ALA A 380 3.64 -17.58 -2.87
N ALA A 381 3.68 -17.07 -4.10
CA ALA A 381 4.77 -17.30 -5.04
C ALA A 381 6.10 -16.75 -4.51
N ALA A 382 6.07 -15.56 -3.91
CA ALA A 382 7.22 -14.93 -3.29
C ALA A 382 7.83 -15.78 -2.15
N VAL A 383 7.00 -16.17 -1.17
CA VAL A 383 7.46 -16.95 -0.03
C VAL A 383 7.92 -18.33 -0.46
N LEU A 384 7.20 -18.98 -1.38
CA LEU A 384 7.55 -20.31 -1.88
C LEU A 384 8.89 -20.30 -2.64
N ARG A 385 9.21 -19.23 -3.36
CA ARG A 385 10.50 -19.10 -4.04
C ARG A 385 11.68 -18.98 -3.06
N ARG A 386 11.47 -18.32 -1.91
CA ARG A 386 12.50 -18.20 -0.86
C ARG A 386 12.53 -19.42 0.06
N ASN A 387 11.41 -20.12 0.23
CA ASN A 387 11.23 -21.26 1.12
C ASN A 387 10.52 -22.40 0.38
N PRO A 388 11.21 -23.13 -0.51
CA PRO A 388 10.61 -24.08 -1.45
C PRO A 388 9.89 -25.27 -0.80
N ASP A 389 10.24 -25.59 0.44
CA ASP A 389 9.57 -26.65 1.23
C ASP A 389 8.23 -26.21 1.83
N SER A 390 7.85 -24.93 1.70
CA SER A 390 6.56 -24.41 2.16
C SER A 390 5.39 -25.04 1.40
N VAL A 391 4.21 -24.99 2.01
CA VAL A 391 2.99 -25.56 1.42
C VAL A 391 1.99 -24.45 1.15
N VAL A 392 1.60 -24.27 -0.10
CA VAL A 392 0.48 -23.39 -0.46
C VAL A 392 -0.82 -24.18 -0.38
N VAL A 393 -1.80 -23.66 0.36
CA VAL A 393 -3.14 -24.23 0.48
C VAL A 393 -4.16 -23.18 0.04
N PRO A 394 -4.57 -23.19 -1.23
CA PRO A 394 -5.66 -22.35 -1.68
C PRO A 394 -6.99 -22.85 -1.10
N TYR A 395 -7.85 -21.93 -0.66
CA TYR A 395 -9.07 -22.30 0.04
C TYR A 395 -10.23 -21.33 -0.13
N ASP A 396 -11.43 -21.85 0.12
CA ASP A 396 -12.66 -21.11 0.39
C ASP A 396 -13.36 -21.71 1.63
N THR A 397 -14.39 -22.54 1.46
CA THR A 397 -14.93 -23.48 2.45
C THR A 397 -14.21 -24.84 2.45
N ARG A 398 -13.40 -25.12 1.43
CA ARG A 398 -12.59 -26.34 1.27
C ARG A 398 -11.18 -26.00 0.76
N ALA A 399 -10.26 -26.95 0.88
CA ALA A 399 -8.92 -26.82 0.29
C ALA A 399 -8.95 -27.28 -1.17
N TYR A 400 -8.26 -26.55 -2.03
CA TYR A 400 -8.12 -26.90 -3.44
C TYR A 400 -6.79 -27.61 -3.71
N PRO A 401 -6.79 -28.71 -4.49
CA PRO A 401 -5.58 -29.45 -4.83
C PRO A 401 -4.83 -28.75 -5.96
N VAL A 402 -4.28 -27.57 -5.68
CA VAL A 402 -3.44 -26.82 -6.62
C VAL A 402 -1.99 -27.07 -6.24
N ARG A 403 -1.24 -27.66 -7.16
CA ARG A 403 0.21 -27.72 -7.03
C ARG A 403 0.79 -26.38 -7.48
N VAL A 404 1.45 -25.69 -6.57
CA VAL A 404 2.24 -24.49 -6.85
C VAL A 404 3.70 -24.88 -6.70
N ASP A 405 4.50 -24.64 -7.75
CA ASP A 405 5.92 -24.91 -7.76
C ASP A 405 6.72 -23.61 -7.54
N PRO A 406 7.88 -23.63 -6.85
CA PRO A 406 8.74 -22.44 -6.71
C PRO A 406 9.16 -21.81 -8.05
N ALA A 407 9.19 -22.60 -9.14
CA ALA A 407 9.49 -22.13 -10.48
C ALA A 407 8.29 -21.53 -11.23
N ASP A 408 7.06 -21.70 -10.72
CA ASP A 408 5.87 -21.09 -11.31
C ASP A 408 5.98 -19.56 -11.26
N SER A 409 5.45 -18.89 -12.28
CA SER A 409 5.38 -17.43 -12.27
C SER A 409 4.22 -16.94 -11.41
N ILE A 410 4.36 -15.72 -10.89
CA ILE A 410 3.31 -15.07 -10.08
C ILE A 410 1.97 -15.07 -10.83
N LEU A 411 1.99 -14.75 -12.13
CA LEU A 411 0.79 -14.67 -12.95
C LEU A 411 0.13 -16.04 -13.13
N SER A 412 0.92 -17.10 -13.40
CA SER A 412 0.34 -18.43 -13.58
C SER A 412 -0.27 -18.96 -12.28
N VAL A 413 0.31 -18.59 -11.13
CA VAL A 413 -0.26 -18.87 -9.81
C VAL A 413 -1.57 -18.10 -9.64
N ALA A 414 -1.59 -16.78 -9.87
CA ALA A 414 -2.78 -15.95 -9.74
C ALA A 414 -3.94 -16.41 -10.65
N GLU A 415 -3.65 -16.73 -11.92
CA GLU A 415 -4.65 -17.23 -12.87
C GLU A 415 -5.26 -18.55 -12.43
N ARG A 416 -4.44 -19.51 -11.95
CA ARG A 416 -4.95 -20.78 -11.40
C ARG A 416 -5.80 -20.54 -10.16
N LEU A 417 -5.36 -19.69 -9.24
CA LEU A 417 -6.08 -19.42 -8.00
C LEU A 417 -7.43 -18.73 -8.25
N ALA A 418 -7.47 -17.81 -9.21
CA ALA A 418 -8.68 -17.09 -9.57
C ALA A 418 -9.78 -18.00 -10.17
N GLN A 419 -9.45 -19.22 -10.62
CA GLN A 419 -10.43 -20.20 -11.12
C GLN A 419 -11.29 -20.81 -10.01
N PHE A 420 -10.80 -20.79 -8.76
CA PHE A 420 -11.48 -21.40 -7.61
C PHE A 420 -12.44 -20.44 -6.88
N GLY A 421 -12.69 -19.27 -7.48
CA GLY A 421 -13.60 -18.24 -6.96
C GLY A 421 -15.07 -18.66 -6.95
N GLY A 422 -15.77 -18.27 -5.89
CA GLY A 422 -17.23 -18.39 -5.76
C GLY A 422 -17.67 -19.26 -4.58
N GLY A 423 -17.92 -18.64 -3.44
CA GLY A 423 -18.39 -19.34 -2.25
C GLY A 423 -18.19 -18.57 -0.95
N GLY A 424 -18.50 -19.23 0.17
CA GLY A 424 -18.22 -18.74 1.51
C GLY A 424 -16.78 -18.96 1.95
N THR A 425 -16.46 -18.54 3.18
CA THR A 425 -15.08 -18.50 3.66
C THR A 425 -14.93 -19.28 4.98
N ASP A 426 -14.01 -20.25 5.00
CA ASP A 426 -13.54 -20.99 6.19
C ASP A 426 -12.02 -20.84 6.34
N CYS A 427 -11.58 -19.79 7.02
CA CYS A 427 -10.16 -19.50 7.27
C CYS A 427 -9.44 -20.60 8.08
N SER A 428 -10.16 -21.58 8.66
CA SER A 428 -9.54 -22.70 9.36
C SER A 428 -9.03 -23.80 8.42
N VAL A 429 -9.42 -23.78 7.13
CA VAL A 429 -9.09 -24.81 6.14
C VAL A 429 -7.58 -25.04 5.99
N PRO A 430 -6.71 -24.02 5.85
CA PRO A 430 -5.28 -24.26 5.67
C PRO A 430 -4.65 -24.95 6.88
N ILE A 431 -5.00 -24.50 8.08
CA ILE A 431 -4.51 -25.08 9.34
C ILE A 431 -5.01 -26.52 9.51
N ARG A 432 -6.29 -26.76 9.20
CA ARG A 432 -6.89 -28.10 9.23
C ARG A 432 -6.20 -29.04 8.25
N THR A 433 -5.93 -28.58 7.04
CA THR A 433 -5.20 -29.33 6.01
C THR A 433 -3.78 -29.67 6.48
N ALA A 434 -3.10 -28.74 7.15
CA ALA A 434 -1.79 -29.01 7.73
C ALA A 434 -1.85 -30.09 8.84
N ASN A 435 -2.85 -30.01 9.71
CA ASN A 435 -3.09 -30.98 10.78
C ASN A 435 -3.41 -32.39 10.27
N THR A 436 -3.99 -32.53 9.08
CA THR A 436 -4.39 -33.83 8.52
C THR A 436 -3.37 -34.36 7.52
N ASN A 437 -3.11 -33.60 6.46
CA ASN A 437 -2.37 -34.07 5.28
C ASN A 437 -0.85 -33.95 5.48
N TYR A 438 -0.43 -33.04 6.36
CA TYR A 438 0.98 -32.75 6.63
C TYR A 438 1.35 -32.97 8.10
N ARG A 439 0.62 -33.86 8.79
CA ARG A 439 0.72 -34.10 10.25
C ARG A 439 2.11 -34.49 10.76
N ASN A 440 2.98 -34.99 9.89
CA ASN A 440 4.35 -35.43 10.20
C ASN A 440 5.41 -34.44 9.69
N ARG A 441 5.01 -33.33 9.07
CA ARG A 441 5.93 -32.30 8.59
C ARG A 441 6.04 -31.17 9.60
N ARG A 442 7.26 -30.65 9.71
CA ARG A 442 7.58 -29.51 10.56
C ARG A 442 7.39 -28.20 9.81
N PHE A 443 6.82 -27.22 10.49
CA PHE A 443 6.62 -25.88 9.96
C PHE A 443 7.00 -24.84 11.01
N ALA A 444 7.59 -23.73 10.56
CA ALA A 444 7.81 -22.54 11.40
C ALA A 444 6.48 -21.87 11.78
N GLY A 445 5.45 -22.04 10.96
CA GLY A 445 4.16 -21.41 11.21
C GLY A 445 3.16 -21.57 10.08
N VAL A 446 2.06 -20.82 10.22
CA VAL A 446 1.02 -20.67 9.21
C VAL A 446 0.89 -19.18 8.88
N VAL A 447 0.82 -18.84 7.60
CA VAL A 447 0.50 -17.49 7.11
C VAL A 447 -0.83 -17.58 6.36
N LEU A 448 -1.85 -16.88 6.82
CA LEU A 448 -3.15 -16.76 6.16
C LEU A 448 -3.20 -15.41 5.43
N VAL A 449 -3.52 -15.42 4.14
CA VAL A 449 -3.70 -14.22 3.33
C VAL A 449 -5.16 -14.17 2.86
N SER A 450 -5.94 -13.26 3.44
CA SER A 450 -7.40 -13.22 3.33
C SER A 450 -7.91 -11.79 3.59
N ASP A 451 -9.21 -11.59 3.50
CA ASP A 451 -9.90 -10.44 4.11
C ASP A 451 -10.44 -10.77 5.52
N THR A 452 -10.21 -11.99 6.01
CA THR A 452 -10.60 -12.51 7.33
C THR A 452 -12.10 -12.65 7.58
N GLU A 453 -12.92 -12.55 6.52
CA GLU A 453 -14.38 -12.62 6.56
C GLU A 453 -14.91 -14.07 6.61
N SER A 454 -14.34 -14.87 7.52
CA SER A 454 -14.71 -16.26 7.72
C SER A 454 -16.06 -16.40 8.43
N TRP A 455 -16.96 -17.19 7.85
CA TRP A 455 -18.29 -17.44 8.42
C TRP A 455 -18.72 -18.92 8.33
N VAL A 456 -17.93 -19.78 7.67
CA VAL A 456 -18.14 -21.22 7.62
C VAL A 456 -17.10 -21.92 8.50
N TYR A 457 -17.51 -22.98 9.20
CA TYR A 457 -16.59 -23.90 9.87
C TYR A 457 -17.08 -25.33 9.74
N ARG A 458 -16.22 -26.23 9.23
CA ARG A 458 -16.55 -27.65 8.98
C ARG A 458 -17.83 -27.82 8.15
N SER A 459 -17.91 -27.06 7.05
CA SER A 459 -19.04 -27.07 6.11
C SER A 459 -20.39 -26.66 6.72
N ARG A 460 -20.38 -25.96 7.86
CA ARG A 460 -21.58 -25.39 8.48
C ARG A 460 -21.47 -23.87 8.56
N ALA A 461 -22.49 -23.20 8.05
CA ALA A 461 -22.67 -21.75 8.12
C ALA A 461 -22.80 -21.27 9.57
N LEU A 462 -22.16 -20.14 9.89
CA LEU A 462 -22.19 -19.45 11.19
C LEU A 462 -21.82 -20.34 12.39
N ALA A 463 -21.12 -21.44 12.12
CA ALA A 463 -20.67 -22.38 13.12
C ALA A 463 -19.46 -21.84 13.87
N TYR A 464 -19.22 -22.39 15.07
CA TYR A 464 -18.12 -22.01 15.93
C TYR A 464 -17.23 -23.20 16.26
N GLY A 465 -16.00 -22.89 16.64
CA GLY A 465 -15.00 -23.82 17.09
C GLY A 465 -15.23 -24.32 18.52
N THR A 466 -14.20 -24.88 19.12
CA THR A 466 -14.27 -25.39 20.48
C THR A 466 -14.55 -24.26 21.48
N ARG A 467 -15.53 -24.48 22.38
CA ARG A 467 -15.90 -23.57 23.48
C ARG A 467 -16.35 -22.16 23.05
N GLY A 468 -16.82 -22.00 21.81
CA GLY A 468 -17.30 -20.70 21.30
C GLY A 468 -16.22 -19.82 20.68
N ALA A 469 -15.01 -20.36 20.46
CA ALA A 469 -13.96 -19.73 19.69
C ALA A 469 -14.23 -19.83 18.17
N THR A 470 -13.42 -19.15 17.36
CA THR A 470 -13.41 -19.34 15.90
C THR A 470 -12.89 -20.72 15.50
N GLY A 471 -13.19 -21.12 14.26
CA GLY A 471 -12.62 -22.33 13.66
C GLY A 471 -11.09 -22.26 13.58
N VAL A 472 -10.56 -21.08 13.22
CA VAL A 472 -9.12 -20.79 13.14
C VAL A 472 -8.43 -21.10 14.47
N MET A 473 -8.93 -20.54 15.58
CA MET A 473 -8.33 -20.76 16.90
C MET A 473 -8.37 -22.22 17.35
N THR A 474 -9.43 -22.94 16.96
CA THR A 474 -9.56 -24.37 17.27
C THR A 474 -8.53 -25.23 16.54
N GLU A 475 -8.37 -24.98 15.24
CA GLU A 475 -7.40 -25.73 14.43
C GLU A 475 -5.96 -25.28 14.73
N TRP A 476 -5.75 -24.00 15.07
CA TRP A 476 -4.45 -23.46 15.48
C TRP A 476 -3.92 -24.14 16.75
N GLN A 477 -4.75 -24.30 17.79
CA GLN A 477 -4.32 -25.02 18.99
C GLN A 477 -3.92 -26.47 18.72
N LYS A 478 -4.61 -27.16 17.79
CA LYS A 478 -4.23 -28.51 17.38
C LYS A 478 -2.89 -28.51 16.64
N PHE A 479 -2.69 -27.52 15.78
CA PHE A 479 -1.44 -27.33 15.04
C PHE A 479 -0.26 -27.10 15.97
N VAL A 480 -0.36 -26.16 16.91
CA VAL A 480 0.68 -25.89 17.91
C VAL A 480 1.02 -27.17 18.68
N LYS A 481 0.03 -27.89 19.20
CA LYS A 481 0.25 -29.17 19.92
C LYS A 481 0.98 -30.19 19.05
N ASN A 482 0.59 -30.32 17.78
CA ASN A 482 1.23 -31.25 16.87
C ASN A 482 2.68 -30.87 16.55
N GLN A 483 2.94 -29.59 16.26
CA GLN A 483 4.29 -29.11 15.95
C GLN A 483 5.23 -29.20 17.16
N MET A 484 4.76 -28.87 18.37
CA MET A 484 5.54 -29.06 19.60
C MET A 484 5.89 -30.54 19.84
N ARG A 485 4.95 -31.45 19.57
CA ARG A 485 5.20 -32.91 19.62
C ARG A 485 6.28 -33.35 18.62
N LEU A 486 6.33 -32.74 17.44
CA LEU A 486 7.32 -33.07 16.40
C LEU A 486 8.70 -32.42 16.64
N GLY A 487 8.75 -31.26 17.29
CA GLY A 487 9.98 -30.47 17.46
C GLY A 487 10.75 -30.72 18.76
N GLY A 488 10.09 -31.17 19.83
CA GLY A 488 10.69 -31.15 21.18
C GLY A 488 10.62 -29.74 21.81
N HIS A 489 11.14 -29.58 23.04
CA HIS A 489 11.07 -28.32 23.80
C HIS A 489 12.15 -27.29 23.44
N ASP A 490 13.15 -27.67 22.63
CA ASP A 490 14.33 -26.85 22.33
C ASP A 490 14.15 -25.93 21.09
N ILE A 491 12.93 -25.86 20.54
CA ILE A 491 12.65 -25.17 19.27
C ILE A 491 11.52 -24.16 19.47
N PRO A 492 11.60 -22.96 18.87
CA PRO A 492 10.55 -21.95 18.97
C PRO A 492 9.17 -22.51 18.60
N ALA A 493 8.16 -22.12 19.39
CA ALA A 493 6.77 -22.44 19.12
C ALA A 493 6.36 -21.94 17.72
N PRO A 494 5.54 -22.70 16.97
CA PRO A 494 5.08 -22.23 15.67
C PRO A 494 4.25 -20.95 15.84
N LYS A 495 4.29 -20.11 14.82
CA LYS A 495 3.62 -18.79 14.81
C LYS A 495 2.51 -18.75 13.76
N LEU A 496 1.44 -18.00 14.02
CA LEU A 496 0.35 -17.74 13.10
C LEU A 496 0.41 -16.27 12.66
N VAL A 497 0.40 -16.02 11.37
CA VAL A 497 0.29 -14.68 10.81
C VAL A 497 -0.98 -14.58 9.99
N CYS A 498 -1.82 -13.60 10.30
CA CYS A 498 -3.04 -13.26 9.58
C CYS A 498 -2.81 -11.95 8.84
N ILE A 499 -2.63 -12.03 7.52
CA ILE A 499 -2.51 -10.86 6.65
C ILE A 499 -3.90 -10.52 6.14
N ASP A 500 -4.41 -9.38 6.56
CA ASP A 500 -5.68 -8.84 6.11
C ASP A 500 -5.45 -7.83 4.98
N LEU A 501 -6.01 -8.16 3.82
CA LEU A 501 -5.90 -7.37 2.59
C LEU A 501 -6.94 -6.25 2.51
N GLN A 502 -7.93 -6.24 3.38
CA GLN A 502 -9.03 -5.29 3.39
C GLN A 502 -9.07 -4.51 4.72
N PRO A 503 -9.72 -3.34 4.74
CA PRO A 503 -9.75 -2.47 5.91
C PRO A 503 -10.86 -2.85 6.90
N TYR A 504 -10.94 -4.11 7.32
CA TYR A 504 -11.89 -4.52 8.36
C TYR A 504 -11.25 -4.48 9.75
N THR A 505 -12.07 -4.39 10.79
CA THR A 505 -11.62 -4.18 12.17
C THR A 505 -11.85 -5.40 13.09
N THR A 506 -12.15 -6.55 12.48
CA THR A 506 -12.30 -7.83 13.17
C THR A 506 -11.21 -8.81 12.74
N THR A 507 -10.96 -9.84 13.57
CA THR A 507 -10.02 -10.92 13.24
C THR A 507 -10.58 -12.28 13.61
N GLN A 508 -10.12 -13.32 12.90
CA GLN A 508 -10.40 -14.71 13.25
C GLN A 508 -9.49 -15.26 14.35
N ALA A 509 -8.40 -14.56 14.70
CA ALA A 509 -7.46 -14.97 15.74
C ALA A 509 -6.97 -13.74 16.51
N PRO A 510 -7.31 -13.60 17.80
CA PRO A 510 -6.93 -12.41 18.56
C PRO A 510 -5.42 -12.40 18.78
N ASP A 511 -4.84 -11.19 18.87
CA ASP A 511 -3.40 -11.02 19.10
C ASP A 511 -2.94 -11.83 20.32
N ARG A 512 -1.87 -12.60 20.12
CA ARG A 512 -1.22 -13.41 21.15
C ARG A 512 0.27 -13.44 20.85
N GLU A 513 1.10 -13.87 21.80
CA GLU A 513 2.55 -13.96 21.59
C GLU A 513 2.95 -14.80 20.35
N ASP A 514 2.12 -15.76 19.96
CA ASP A 514 2.29 -16.60 18.77
C ASP A 514 1.34 -16.27 17.62
N ILE A 515 0.57 -15.17 17.69
CA ILE A 515 -0.39 -14.75 16.66
C ILE A 515 -0.18 -13.28 16.33
N LEU A 516 0.15 -12.99 15.07
CA LEU A 516 0.27 -11.64 14.52
C LEU A 516 -0.88 -11.39 13.55
N ASN A 517 -1.66 -10.33 13.79
CA ASN A 517 -2.53 -9.74 12.78
C ASN A 517 -1.84 -8.53 12.16
N ILE A 518 -1.84 -8.44 10.84
CA ILE A 518 -1.24 -7.33 10.10
C ILE A 518 -2.09 -6.96 8.90
N GLY A 519 -2.30 -5.66 8.74
CA GLY A 519 -2.99 -5.10 7.60
C GLY A 519 -2.02 -4.66 6.53
N GLY A 520 -2.36 -5.00 5.29
CA GLY A 520 -1.71 -4.42 4.13
C GLY A 520 -1.31 -5.44 3.08
N PHE A 521 -1.10 -4.90 1.90
CA PHE A 521 -0.50 -5.59 0.76
C PHE A 521 0.79 -4.88 0.32
N SER A 522 1.26 -3.94 1.15
CA SER A 522 2.55 -3.31 0.94
C SER A 522 3.65 -4.31 1.21
N ASP A 523 4.79 -4.05 0.61
CA ASP A 523 5.84 -5.05 0.64
C ASP A 523 6.63 -5.08 1.96
N ALA A 524 6.45 -4.07 2.82
CA ALA A 524 6.92 -4.08 4.20
C ALA A 524 6.32 -5.25 5.02
N VAL A 525 5.17 -5.81 4.59
CA VAL A 525 4.54 -6.95 5.25
C VAL A 525 5.45 -8.18 5.25
N PHE A 526 6.27 -8.39 4.21
CA PHE A 526 7.19 -9.53 4.16
C PHE A 526 8.25 -9.48 5.27
N ASP A 527 8.80 -8.29 5.54
CA ASP A 527 9.81 -8.10 6.59
C ASP A 527 9.22 -8.34 7.98
N VAL A 528 8.01 -7.84 8.23
CA VAL A 528 7.32 -8.07 9.52
C VAL A 528 6.97 -9.54 9.72
N VAL A 529 6.50 -10.23 8.67
CA VAL A 529 6.22 -11.67 8.72
C VAL A 529 7.49 -12.46 9.06
N ALA A 530 8.60 -12.17 8.36
CA ALA A 530 9.86 -12.89 8.58
C ALA A 530 10.42 -12.65 9.98
N ALA A 531 10.42 -11.40 10.47
CA ALA A 531 10.86 -11.06 11.81
C ALA A 531 10.01 -11.78 12.89
N PHE A 532 8.68 -11.76 12.74
CA PHE A 532 7.78 -12.41 13.69
C PHE A 532 7.96 -13.93 13.73
N LEU A 533 8.10 -14.57 12.57
CA LEU A 533 8.38 -16.01 12.50
C LEU A 533 9.74 -16.35 13.13
N ALA A 534 10.73 -15.46 13.02
CA ALA A 534 12.07 -15.63 13.60
C ALA A 534 12.12 -15.44 15.13
N GLY A 535 11.00 -15.06 15.75
CA GLY A 535 10.88 -14.92 17.21
C GLY A 535 10.86 -13.48 17.72
N ASP A 536 10.87 -12.48 16.83
CA ASP A 536 10.57 -11.11 17.22
C ASP A 536 9.10 -11.02 17.66
N THR A 537 8.85 -10.64 18.92
CA THR A 537 7.49 -10.51 19.45
C THR A 537 6.85 -9.16 19.11
N GLY A 538 7.50 -8.34 18.28
CA GLY A 538 6.95 -7.10 17.75
C GLY A 538 5.54 -7.31 17.18
N ARG A 539 4.56 -6.63 17.77
CA ARG A 539 3.18 -6.60 17.25
C ARG A 539 3.05 -5.49 16.23
N PHE A 540 2.00 -5.54 15.41
CA PHE A 540 1.75 -4.47 14.44
C PHE A 540 1.62 -3.08 15.09
N VAL A 541 1.00 -2.98 16.27
CA VAL A 541 0.98 -1.74 17.07
C VAL A 541 2.38 -1.34 17.55
N ALA A 542 3.23 -2.31 17.91
CA ALA A 542 4.60 -2.04 18.34
C ALA A 542 5.46 -1.50 17.18
N GLU A 543 5.24 -1.94 15.94
CA GLU A 543 5.89 -1.38 14.75
C GLU A 543 5.54 0.10 14.54
N VAL A 544 4.28 0.47 14.81
CA VAL A 544 3.85 1.87 14.81
C VAL A 544 4.50 2.62 15.98
N GLU A 545 4.49 2.05 17.18
CA GLU A 545 5.08 2.68 18.37
C GLU A 545 6.60 2.81 18.30
N ALA A 546 7.28 1.99 17.50
CA ALA A 546 8.71 2.06 17.23
C ALA A 546 9.10 3.17 16.23
N VAL A 547 8.13 3.85 15.61
CA VAL A 547 8.42 5.00 14.75
C VAL A 547 8.92 6.17 15.59
N ASP A 548 10.13 6.63 15.31
CA ASP A 548 10.67 7.87 15.89
C ASP A 548 9.84 9.08 15.44
N LEU A 549 9.76 10.13 16.26
CA LEU A 549 9.00 11.35 15.95
C LEU A 549 9.88 12.56 15.67
#